data_AF-A0A966DSI0-F1
#
_entry.id   AF-A0A966DSI0-F1
#
_cell.length_a   1.000
_cell.length_b   1.000
_cell.length_c   1.000
_cell.angle_alpha   90.00
_cell.angle_beta   90.00
_cell.angle_gamma   90.00
#
_symmetry.space_group_name_H-M   'P 1'
#
loop_
_entity.id
_entity.type
_entity.pdbx_description
1 polymer ?
#
loop_
_entity_poly.entity_id
_entity_poly.type
_entity_poly.pdbx_seq_one_letter_code
_entity_poly.pdbx_strand_id
1 'polypeptide(L)'
;MIGFLGSGRLLAACVLVFSGWIGLNLLPNVHHFDPFPFPLLEMGLSIFAVILSVTVLINQNRQGRIESIQRNVEFEVNVRAEEEVTRLLTLVHEIHQKLGLNAVIDNKELEEMKSDTDLKAIHRAVEPKQKG
;
A
#
# COMPACT_ATOMS: atom_id res chain seq x y z
N MET A 1 10.77 8.43 -14.33
CA MET A 1 9.94 8.18 -15.53
C MET A 1 8.76 7.22 -15.24
N ILE A 2 8.13 7.30 -14.05
CA ILE A 2 7.08 6.35 -13.61
C ILE A 2 5.73 7.06 -13.33
N GLY A 3 5.70 8.40 -13.26
CA GLY A 3 4.45 9.16 -13.13
C GLY A 3 3.59 9.23 -14.40
N PHE A 4 4.07 8.70 -15.54
CA PHE A 4 3.32 8.71 -16.80
C PHE A 4 2.33 7.54 -16.92
N LEU A 5 2.56 6.46 -16.18
CA LEU A 5 1.74 5.24 -16.25
C LEU A 5 0.65 5.18 -15.16
N GLY A 6 0.71 6.05 -14.16
CA GLY A 6 0.11 5.79 -12.85
C GLY A 6 -1.28 6.37 -12.53
N SER A 7 -1.82 7.38 -13.22
CA SER A 7 -3.10 7.93 -12.70
C SER A 7 -4.05 8.65 -13.67
N GLY A 8 -3.65 8.95 -14.91
CA GLY A 8 -4.62 9.60 -15.82
C GLY A 8 -4.20 9.81 -17.25
N ARG A 9 -2.90 9.73 -17.57
CA ARG A 9 -2.40 10.00 -18.93
C ARG A 9 -2.72 8.88 -19.92
N LEU A 10 -2.63 7.61 -19.50
CA LEU A 10 -3.06 6.47 -20.31
C LEU A 10 -4.57 6.47 -20.54
N LEU A 11 -5.35 6.72 -19.48
CA LEU A 11 -6.80 6.82 -19.58
C LEU A 11 -7.21 7.98 -20.49
N ALA A 12 -6.57 9.15 -20.35
CA ALA A 12 -6.77 10.28 -21.25
C ALA A 12 -6.37 9.96 -22.70
N ALA A 13 -5.25 9.26 -22.93
CA ALA A 13 -4.85 8.82 -24.27
C ALA A 13 -5.87 7.86 -24.88
N CYS A 14 -6.41 6.91 -24.11
CA CYS A 14 -7.48 6.02 -24.55
C CYS A 14 -8.72 6.83 -24.95
N VAL A 15 -9.20 7.70 -24.07
CA VAL A 15 -10.38 8.56 -24.32
C VAL A 15 -10.18 9.42 -25.58
N LEU A 16 -8.99 9.99 -25.78
CA LEU A 16 -8.67 10.76 -26.99
C LEU A 16 -8.69 9.91 -28.26
N VAL A 17 -8.13 8.70 -28.22
CA VAL A 17 -8.14 7.77 -29.37
C VAL A 17 -9.58 7.34 -29.70
N PHE A 18 -10.39 6.97 -28.70
CA PHE A 18 -11.80 6.64 -28.90
C PHE A 18 -12.59 7.82 -29.47
N SER A 19 -12.42 9.00 -28.90
CA SER A 19 -13.12 10.21 -29.35
C SER A 19 -12.71 10.60 -30.77
N GLY A 20 -11.42 10.47 -31.12
CA GLY A 20 -10.92 10.71 -32.46
C GLY A 20 -11.45 9.70 -33.49
N TRP A 21 -11.50 8.41 -33.15
CA TRP A 21 -12.02 7.36 -34.04
C TRP A 21 -13.52 7.53 -34.31
N ILE A 22 -14.31 7.77 -33.25
CA ILE A 22 -15.75 8.04 -33.36
C ILE A 22 -15.98 9.32 -34.18
N GLY A 23 -15.21 10.39 -33.92
CA GLY A 23 -15.30 11.64 -34.65
C GLY A 23 -14.99 11.49 -36.14
N LEU A 24 -13.95 10.72 -36.51
CA LEU A 24 -13.61 10.43 -37.90
C LEU A 24 -14.68 9.59 -38.60
N ASN A 25 -15.30 8.63 -37.90
CA ASN A 25 -16.30 7.75 -38.50
C ASN A 25 -17.72 8.38 -38.60
N LEU A 26 -17.98 9.48 -37.89
CA LEU A 26 -19.23 10.25 -37.98
C LEU A 26 -19.20 11.33 -39.09
N LEU A 27 -18.05 11.55 -39.74
CA LEU A 27 -17.92 12.53 -40.81
C LEU A 27 -18.69 12.06 -42.06
N PRO A 28 -19.63 12.87 -42.58
CA PRO A 28 -20.54 12.45 -43.66
C PRO A 28 -19.89 12.24 -45.04
N ASN A 29 -18.61 12.62 -45.20
CA ASN A 29 -17.85 12.51 -46.46
C ASN A 29 -16.92 11.31 -46.54
N VAL A 30 -16.82 10.49 -45.49
CA VAL A 30 -16.02 9.26 -45.49
C VAL A 30 -16.96 8.06 -45.49
N HIS A 31 -16.65 7.06 -46.32
CA HIS A 31 -17.34 5.78 -46.26
C HIS A 31 -17.24 5.26 -44.82
N HIS A 32 -18.37 4.87 -44.20
CA HIS A 32 -18.38 4.34 -42.84
C HIS A 32 -17.51 3.07 -42.79
N PHE A 33 -16.24 3.27 -42.46
CA PHE A 33 -15.22 2.22 -42.46
C PHE A 33 -15.47 1.25 -41.30
N ASP A 34 -16.09 1.75 -40.23
CA ASP A 34 -16.41 0.98 -39.02
C ASP A 34 -17.87 1.26 -38.60
N PRO A 35 -18.88 0.62 -39.23
CA PRO A 35 -20.28 0.81 -38.88
C PRO A 35 -20.54 0.49 -37.41
N PHE A 36 -21.44 1.24 -36.77
CA PHE A 36 -21.89 0.93 -35.42
C PHE A 36 -22.36 -0.54 -35.37
N PRO A 37 -21.78 -1.41 -34.51
CA PRO A 37 -21.15 -1.15 -33.21
C PRO A 37 -19.61 -1.03 -33.13
N PHE A 38 -18.90 -0.69 -34.20
CA PHE A 38 -17.43 -0.54 -34.27
C PHE A 38 -16.56 -1.80 -34.03
N PRO A 39 -16.72 -2.90 -34.80
CA PRO A 39 -15.99 -4.15 -34.57
C PRO A 39 -14.46 -4.05 -34.58
N LEU A 40 -13.88 -3.15 -35.40
CA LEU A 40 -12.42 -3.02 -35.51
C LEU A 40 -11.81 -2.42 -34.23
N LEU A 41 -12.49 -1.43 -33.67
CA LEU A 41 -12.10 -0.75 -32.45
C LEU A 41 -12.22 -1.67 -31.22
N GLU A 42 -13.29 -2.48 -31.15
CA GLU A 42 -13.47 -3.48 -30.09
C GLU A 42 -12.36 -4.55 -30.11
N MET A 43 -11.96 -5.02 -31.29
CA MET A 43 -10.90 -6.01 -31.43
C MET A 43 -9.54 -5.47 -30.95
N GLY A 44 -9.19 -4.25 -31.36
CA GLY A 44 -7.95 -3.59 -30.92
C GLY A 44 -7.94 -3.33 -29.42
N LEU A 45 -9.08 -2.91 -28.86
CA LEU A 45 -9.23 -2.66 -27.42
C LEU A 45 -9.04 -3.94 -26.59
N SER A 46 -9.55 -5.08 -27.05
CA SER A 46 -9.37 -6.37 -26.36
C SER A 46 -7.89 -6.73 -26.20
N ILE A 47 -7.11 -6.64 -27.28
CA ILE A 47 -5.66 -6.91 -27.25
C ILE A 47 -4.96 -5.92 -26.33
N PHE A 48 -5.31 -4.63 -26.42
CA PHE A 48 -4.74 -3.60 -25.57
C PHE A 48 -5.05 -3.85 -24.08
N ALA A 49 -6.26 -4.29 -23.76
CA ALA A 49 -6.66 -4.63 -22.40
C ALA A 49 -5.86 -5.80 -21.82
N VAL A 50 -5.55 -6.83 -22.62
CA VAL A 50 -4.70 -7.95 -22.18
C VAL A 50 -3.29 -7.46 -21.82
N ILE A 51 -2.68 -6.63 -22.67
CA ILE A 51 -1.35 -6.06 -22.43
C ILE A 51 -1.35 -5.20 -21.16
N LEU A 52 -2.39 -4.37 -20.97
CA LEU A 52 -2.55 -3.58 -19.76
C LEU A 52 -2.69 -4.45 -18.53
N SER A 53 -3.52 -5.49 -18.57
CA SER A 53 -3.74 -6.40 -17.44
C SER A 53 -2.43 -7.07 -17.00
N VAL A 54 -1.65 -7.59 -17.95
CA VAL A 54 -0.33 -8.18 -17.66
C VAL A 54 0.63 -7.15 -17.08
N THR A 55 0.67 -5.95 -17.66
CA THR A 55 1.52 -4.84 -17.17
C THR A 55 1.15 -4.46 -15.74
N VAL A 56 -0.14 -4.35 -15.43
CA VAL A 56 -0.67 -4.09 -14.10
C VAL A 56 -0.28 -5.21 -13.14
N LEU A 57 -0.45 -6.48 -13.53
CA LEU A 57 -0.08 -7.63 -12.70
C LEU A 57 1.41 -7.65 -12.36
N ILE A 58 2.28 -7.37 -13.33
CA ILE A 58 3.73 -7.28 -13.10
C ILE A 58 4.06 -6.14 -12.12
N ASN A 59 3.44 -4.97 -12.30
CA ASN A 59 3.62 -3.83 -11.41
C ASN A 59 3.10 -4.13 -9.99
N GLN A 60 1.95 -4.78 -9.87
CA GLN A 60 1.37 -5.22 -8.60
C GLN A 60 2.28 -6.24 -7.91
N ASN A 61 2.79 -7.25 -8.63
CA ASN A 61 3.71 -8.24 -8.07
C ASN A 61 5.00 -7.59 -7.56
N ARG A 62 5.56 -6.62 -8.31
CA ARG A 62 6.73 -5.87 -7.88
C ARG A 62 6.45 -5.03 -6.64
N GLN A 63 5.32 -4.33 -6.60
CA GLN A 63 4.94 -3.53 -5.42
C GLN A 63 4.70 -4.42 -4.20
N GLY A 64 4.00 -5.55 -4.34
CA GLY A 64 3.78 -6.49 -3.23
C GLY A 64 5.06 -7.04 -2.61
N ARG A 65 6.11 -7.27 -3.42
CA ARG A 65 7.45 -7.66 -2.93
C ARG A 65 8.16 -6.53 -2.19
N ILE A 66 7.99 -5.28 -2.61
CA ILE A 66 8.59 -4.13 -1.93
C ILE A 66 7.85 -3.88 -0.61
N GLU A 67 6.52 -3.92 -0.64
CA GLU A 67 5.66 -3.77 0.53
C GLU A 67 5.93 -4.85 1.58
N SER A 68 6.20 -6.10 1.19
CA SER A 68 6.55 -7.14 2.17
C SER A 68 7.89 -6.87 2.86
N ILE A 69 8.89 -6.39 2.13
CA ILE A 69 10.19 -6.01 2.71
C ILE A 69 10.03 -4.81 3.63
N GLN A 70 9.30 -3.78 3.19
CA GLN A 70 9.03 -2.59 3.99
C GLN A 70 8.32 -2.94 5.30
N ARG A 71 7.28 -3.78 5.25
CA ARG A 71 6.58 -4.25 6.45
C ARG A 71 7.50 -4.96 7.43
N ASN A 72 8.41 -5.82 6.95
CA ASN A 72 9.36 -6.50 7.83
C ASN A 72 10.33 -5.53 8.51
N VAL A 73 10.82 -4.53 7.77
CA VAL A 73 11.72 -3.49 8.30
C VAL A 73 10.99 -2.60 9.31
N GLU A 74 9.78 -2.15 8.98
CA GLU A 74 8.94 -1.36 9.87
C GLU A 74 8.66 -2.09 11.18
N PHE A 75 8.37 -3.40 11.10
CA PHE A 75 8.17 -4.24 12.27
C PHE A 75 9.43 -4.33 13.14
N GLU A 76 10.60 -4.61 12.55
CA GLU A 76 11.85 -4.70 13.30
C GLU A 76 12.20 -3.37 13.99
N VAL A 77 12.03 -2.25 13.29
CA VAL A 77 12.26 -0.91 13.85
C VAL A 77 11.30 -0.66 15.02
N ASN A 78 10.02 -1.02 14.89
CA ASN A 78 9.04 -0.80 15.95
C ASN A 78 9.36 -1.62 17.20
N VAL A 79 9.72 -2.90 17.05
CA VAL A 79 10.13 -3.75 18.18
C VAL A 79 11.36 -3.20 18.89
N ARG A 80 12.36 -2.72 18.15
CA ARG A 80 13.55 -2.11 18.77
C ARG A 80 13.20 -0.81 19.49
N ALA A 81 12.35 0.02 18.90
CA ALA A 81 11.89 1.26 19.53
C ALA A 81 11.16 0.99 20.86
N GLU A 82 10.34 -0.05 20.93
CA GLU A 82 9.66 -0.46 22.16
C GLU A 82 10.63 -0.94 23.25
N GLU A 83 11.66 -1.70 22.89
CA GLU A 83 12.71 -2.12 23.83
C GLU A 83 13.49 -0.90 24.38
N GLU A 84 13.80 0.06 23.52
CA GLU A 84 14.44 1.32 23.92
C GLU A 84 13.55 2.17 24.83
N VAL A 85 12.26 2.31 24.49
CA VAL A 85 11.27 3.04 25.31
C VAL A 85 11.12 2.39 26.68
N THR A 86 11.03 1.06 26.75
CA THR A 86 10.93 0.31 28.01
C THR A 86 12.18 0.51 28.87
N ARG A 87 13.37 0.51 28.26
CA ARG A 87 14.63 0.79 28.96
C ARG A 87 14.65 2.23 29.49
N LEU A 88 14.22 3.21 28.70
CA LEU A 88 14.12 4.60 29.14
C LEU A 88 13.13 4.75 30.31
N LEU A 89 11.97 4.12 30.23
CA LEU A 89 10.96 4.13 31.29
C LEU A 89 11.52 3.56 32.59
N THR A 90 12.28 2.45 32.50
CA THR A 90 12.94 1.83 33.66
C THR A 90 13.98 2.76 34.28
N LEU A 91 14.83 3.40 33.46
CA LEU A 91 15.82 4.35 33.94
C LEU A 91 15.18 5.59 34.60
N VAL A 92 14.12 6.12 34.00
CA VAL A 92 13.35 7.24 34.57
C VAL A 92 12.72 6.84 35.90
N HIS A 93 12.17 5.62 35.99
CA HIS A 93 11.63 5.09 37.24
C HIS A 93 12.70 4.97 38.32
N GLU A 94 13.90 4.47 38.00
CA GLU A 94 15.02 4.39 38.95
C GLU A 94 15.49 5.78 39.43
N ILE A 95 15.55 6.77 38.54
CA ILE A 95 15.89 8.16 38.91
C ILE A 95 14.82 8.75 39.83
N HIS A 96 13.55 8.52 39.52
CA HIS A 96 12.42 8.97 40.33
C HIS A 96 12.46 8.37 41.75
N GLN A 97 12.79 7.09 41.88
CA GLN A 97 12.99 6.44 43.19
C GLN A 97 14.17 7.05 43.96
N LYS A 98 15.32 7.30 43.31
CA LYS A 98 16.50 7.90 43.96
C LYS A 98 16.28 9.34 44.41
N LEU A 99 15.40 10.08 43.75
CA LEU A 99 15.03 11.45 44.12
C LEU A 99 13.97 11.53 45.24
N GLY A 100 13.47 10.38 45.73
CA GLY A 100 12.50 10.34 46.84
C GLY A 100 11.13 10.90 46.50
N LEU A 101 10.82 11.05 45.21
CA LEU A 101 9.55 11.59 44.69
C LEU A 101 8.41 10.54 44.73
N ASN A 102 8.37 9.68 45.75
CA ASN A 102 7.49 8.49 45.86
C ASN A 102 5.96 8.76 45.77
N ALA A 103 5.52 10.00 45.55
CA ALA A 103 4.12 10.41 45.63
C ALA A 103 3.43 10.71 44.30
N VAL A 104 4.10 10.69 43.13
CA VAL A 104 3.50 11.28 41.91
C VAL A 104 3.19 10.31 40.76
N ILE A 105 3.76 9.10 40.71
CA ILE A 105 3.37 8.11 39.68
C ILE A 105 2.80 6.87 40.35
N ASP A 106 1.47 6.77 40.30
CA ASP A 106 0.68 5.65 40.76
C ASP A 106 1.19 4.37 40.07
N ASN A 107 1.55 3.37 40.87
CA ASN A 107 2.17 2.10 40.42
C ASN A 107 1.36 1.37 39.34
N LYS A 108 0.08 1.71 39.21
CA LYS A 108 -0.88 1.09 38.29
C LYS A 108 -0.70 1.53 36.83
N GLU A 109 -0.37 2.79 36.56
CA GLU A 109 -0.25 3.33 35.19
C GLU A 109 1.05 2.87 34.50
N LEU A 110 2.13 2.73 35.26
CA LEU A 110 3.42 2.16 34.80
C LEU A 110 3.32 0.66 34.45
N GLU A 111 2.54 -0.10 35.22
CA GLU A 111 2.29 -1.52 34.95
C GLU A 111 1.31 -1.72 33.78
N GLU A 112 0.30 -0.85 33.63
CA GLU A 112 -0.58 -0.84 32.45
C GLU A 112 0.19 -0.47 31.16
N MET A 113 1.09 0.52 31.19
CA MET A 113 1.95 0.86 30.05
C MET A 113 2.92 -0.26 29.66
N LYS A 114 3.44 -1.03 30.63
CA LYS A 114 4.27 -2.23 30.33
C LYS A 114 3.45 -3.38 29.76
N SER A 115 2.18 -3.51 30.14
CA SER A 115 1.29 -4.58 29.67
C SER A 115 0.76 -4.34 28.25
N ASP A 116 0.56 -3.09 27.83
CA ASP A 116 0.09 -2.75 26.48
C ASP A 116 1.23 -2.80 25.42
N THR A 117 2.49 -2.73 25.87
CA THR A 117 3.70 -2.68 25.02
C THR A 117 4.23 -4.07 24.62
N ASP A 118 3.60 -5.18 25.00
CA ASP A 118 4.04 -6.52 24.59
C ASP A 118 3.59 -6.85 23.15
N LEU A 119 4.14 -6.11 22.18
CA LEU A 119 3.94 -6.32 20.76
C LEU A 119 4.41 -7.71 20.31
N LYS A 120 5.35 -8.31 21.06
CA LYS A 120 5.78 -9.71 20.90
C LYS A 120 4.66 -10.70 21.23
N ALA A 121 3.83 -10.45 22.23
CA ALA A 121 2.67 -11.28 22.54
C ALA A 121 1.55 -11.18 21.48
N ILE A 122 1.31 -9.98 20.95
CA ILE A 122 0.30 -9.78 19.88
C ILE A 122 0.76 -10.44 18.57
N HIS A 123 2.04 -10.33 18.19
CA HIS A 123 2.58 -11.02 17.01
C HIS A 123 2.45 -12.55 17.12
N ARG A 124 2.77 -13.12 18.29
CA ARG A 124 2.63 -14.56 18.55
C ARG A 124 1.17 -15.04 18.52
N ALA A 125 0.22 -14.20 18.87
CA ALA A 125 -1.22 -14.50 18.79
C ALA A 125 -1.78 -14.38 17.35
N VAL A 126 -1.11 -13.64 16.45
CA VAL A 126 -1.49 -13.44 15.04
C VAL A 126 -0.70 -14.35 14.08
N GLU A 127 0.22 -15.17 14.60
CA GLU A 127 0.90 -16.26 13.87
C GLU A 127 0.14 -17.62 13.77
N PRO A 128 -1.20 -17.80 13.88
CA PRO A 128 -1.78 -19.09 13.53
C PRO A 128 -1.94 -19.18 12.00
N LYS A 129 -1.15 -20.09 11.39
CA LYS A 129 -1.42 -20.75 10.09
C LYS A 129 -1.02 -20.05 8.79
N GLN A 130 0.26 -19.75 8.59
CA GLN A 130 0.85 -19.73 7.24
C GLN A 130 2.02 -20.74 7.11
N LYS A 131 1.74 -22.00 7.42
CA LYS A 131 2.46 -23.15 6.87
C LYS A 131 1.42 -24.15 6.38
N GLY A 132 1.36 -24.31 5.05
CA GLY A 132 0.47 -25.20 4.32
C GLY A 132 0.67 -24.97 2.84
#